data_AF-A0A1E4I317-F1
#
_entry.id   AF-A0A1E4I317-F1
#
_cell.length_a   1.000
_cell.length_b   1.000
_cell.length_c   1.000
_cell.angle_alpha   90.00
_cell.angle_beta   90.00
_cell.angle_gamma   90.00
#
_symmetry.space_group_name_H-M   'P 1'
#
loop_
_entity.id
_entity.type
_entity.pdbx_description
1 polymer ?
#
loop_
_entity_poly.entity_id
_entity_poly.type
_entity_poly.pdbx_seq_one_letter_code
_entity_poly.pdbx_strand_id
1 'polypeptide(L)'
;MTENANPVIASPDARLERVLDAAADLLVRWGYQRVTVEDVARHAGIGKGTVYLHFRTKDALFLTVLLRSHHHVVARMADRMDADPAELLPSRMTASVYLDLAGDPVVRPLYLGDPEVLGRLAHEAGATLGELGARRDVAARRMFTLLREAGALRYDLPVDELLYVHRAVGTGFFFVDSLPATDLPADHRRRAELLRDAVAAAVEVPGAGSRVASVAAEVAAMFRELATDMDEEWRRRVRR
;
A
#
# COMPACT_ATOMS: atom_id res chain seq x y z
N MET A 1 31.67 -5.49 -44.46
CA MET A 1 30.81 -4.48 -43.80
C MET A 1 30.18 -5.14 -42.60
N THR A 2 30.83 -5.04 -41.44
CA THR A 2 30.32 -5.53 -40.15
C THR A 2 29.65 -4.36 -39.46
N GLU A 3 28.34 -4.30 -39.52
CA GLU A 3 27.52 -3.32 -38.81
C GLU A 3 27.49 -3.71 -37.34
N ASN A 4 28.25 -2.97 -36.55
CA ASN A 4 28.44 -3.19 -35.13
C ASN A 4 27.19 -2.69 -34.40
N ALA A 5 26.31 -3.60 -33.97
CA ALA A 5 25.15 -3.28 -33.16
C ALA A 5 25.61 -2.73 -31.81
N ASN A 6 25.57 -1.40 -31.67
CA ASN A 6 25.84 -0.70 -30.43
C ASN A 6 24.79 -1.12 -29.38
N PRO A 7 25.17 -1.72 -28.24
CA PRO A 7 24.19 -2.08 -27.22
C PRO A 7 23.66 -0.77 -26.64
N VAL A 8 22.37 -0.50 -26.84
CA VAL A 8 21.69 0.64 -26.23
C VAL A 8 21.89 0.54 -24.72
N ILE A 9 22.78 1.39 -24.19
CA ILE A 9 23.08 1.48 -22.77
C ILE A 9 21.79 1.98 -22.10
N ALA A 10 21.01 1.04 -21.53
CA ALA A 10 19.78 1.37 -20.82
C ALA A 10 20.04 2.50 -19.80
N SER A 11 19.13 3.48 -19.73
CA SER A 11 19.21 4.56 -18.74
C SER A 11 19.22 4.00 -17.32
N PRO A 12 19.78 4.71 -16.33
CA PRO A 12 19.75 4.30 -14.93
C PRO A 12 18.34 3.89 -14.47
N ASP A 13 17.33 4.68 -14.82
CA ASP A 13 15.91 4.41 -14.53
C ASP A 13 15.45 3.08 -15.13
N ALA A 14 15.77 2.81 -16.41
CA ALA A 14 15.39 1.55 -17.07
C ALA A 14 16.14 0.32 -16.51
N ARG A 15 17.34 0.49 -15.95
CA ARG A 15 18.01 -0.62 -15.25
C ARG A 15 17.33 -0.93 -13.93
N LEU A 16 16.90 0.09 -13.20
CA LEU A 16 16.30 -0.09 -11.90
C LEU A 16 14.89 -0.63 -11.98
N GLU A 17 14.12 -0.24 -13.00
CA GLU A 17 12.83 -0.88 -13.30
C GLU A 17 13.00 -2.39 -13.53
N ARG A 18 14.02 -2.80 -14.29
CA ARG A 18 14.32 -4.24 -14.47
C ARG A 18 14.67 -4.95 -13.16
N VAL A 19 15.31 -4.26 -12.21
CA VAL A 19 15.58 -4.82 -10.87
C VAL A 19 14.29 -5.00 -10.09
N LEU A 20 13.39 -4.02 -10.11
CA LEU A 20 12.11 -4.10 -9.42
C LEU A 20 11.20 -5.17 -10.04
N ASP A 21 11.18 -5.29 -11.36
CA ASP A 21 10.47 -6.35 -12.08
C ASP A 21 11.03 -7.73 -11.73
N ALA A 22 12.36 -7.87 -11.75
CA ALA A 22 13.02 -9.11 -11.36
C ALA A 22 12.73 -9.48 -9.89
N ALA A 23 12.72 -8.50 -8.99
CA ALA A 23 12.40 -8.71 -7.59
C ALA A 23 10.94 -9.16 -7.41
N ALA A 24 10.00 -8.52 -8.10
CA ALA A 24 8.58 -8.90 -8.07
C ALA A 24 8.36 -10.32 -8.61
N ASP A 25 8.98 -10.67 -9.75
CA ASP A 25 8.88 -12.00 -10.36
C ASP A 25 9.41 -13.09 -9.42
N LEU A 26 10.58 -12.87 -8.82
CA LEU A 26 11.18 -13.83 -7.89
C LEU A 26 10.38 -13.95 -6.60
N LEU A 27 9.82 -12.85 -6.09
CA LEU A 27 8.95 -12.84 -4.93
C LEU A 27 7.69 -13.68 -5.15
N VAL A 28 7.04 -13.53 -6.29
CA VAL A 28 5.85 -14.32 -6.66
C VAL A 28 6.20 -15.80 -6.76
N ARG A 29 7.35 -16.13 -7.33
CA ARG A 29 7.77 -17.53 -7.56
C ARG A 29 8.23 -18.24 -6.29
N TRP A 30 9.04 -17.58 -5.47
CA TRP A 30 9.79 -18.23 -4.39
C TRP A 30 9.45 -17.70 -2.99
N GLY A 31 8.68 -16.62 -2.89
CA GLY A 31 8.33 -15.95 -1.65
C GLY A 31 9.49 -15.11 -1.10
N TYR A 32 9.16 -14.18 -0.18
CA TYR A 32 10.11 -13.21 0.33
C TYR A 32 11.36 -13.88 0.88
N GLN A 33 11.21 -14.88 1.73
CA GLN A 33 12.30 -15.48 2.52
C GLN A 33 13.40 -16.09 1.64
N ARG A 34 13.05 -16.71 0.51
CA ARG A 34 14.00 -17.43 -0.36
C ARG A 34 14.75 -16.56 -1.36
N VAL A 35 14.27 -15.34 -1.64
CA VAL A 35 14.89 -14.45 -2.62
C VAL A 35 16.05 -13.67 -2.00
N THR A 36 17.20 -13.64 -2.66
CA THR A 36 18.34 -12.80 -2.27
C THR A 36 18.53 -11.62 -3.24
N VAL A 37 19.27 -10.59 -2.83
CA VAL A 37 19.60 -9.44 -3.71
C VAL A 37 20.45 -9.92 -4.90
N GLU A 38 21.27 -10.94 -4.69
CA GLU A 38 22.07 -11.61 -5.71
C GLU A 38 21.22 -12.33 -6.75
N ASP A 39 20.15 -13.01 -6.32
CA ASP A 39 19.18 -13.62 -7.23
C ASP A 39 18.50 -12.58 -8.10
N VAL A 40 18.09 -11.45 -7.49
CA VAL A 40 17.50 -10.33 -8.23
C VAL A 40 18.48 -9.75 -9.25
N ALA A 41 19.73 -9.48 -8.85
CA ALA A 41 20.76 -8.95 -9.75
C ALA A 41 20.98 -9.87 -10.96
N ARG A 42 21.13 -11.17 -10.70
CA ARG A 42 21.31 -12.21 -11.72
C ARG A 42 20.10 -12.30 -12.65
N HIS A 43 18.89 -12.26 -12.10
CA HIS A 43 17.65 -12.34 -12.88
C HIS A 43 17.41 -11.08 -13.72
N ALA A 44 17.77 -9.90 -13.21
CA ALA A 44 17.73 -8.62 -13.93
C ALA A 44 18.85 -8.47 -14.98
N GLY A 45 19.84 -9.37 -14.98
CA GLY A 45 21.00 -9.31 -15.88
C GLY A 45 21.91 -8.12 -15.58
N ILE A 46 22.04 -7.73 -14.32
CA ILE A 46 22.93 -6.64 -13.89
C ILE A 46 23.90 -7.06 -12.78
N GLY A 47 24.97 -6.29 -12.61
CA GLY A 47 25.95 -6.56 -11.56
C GLY A 47 25.38 -6.34 -10.16
N LYS A 48 25.72 -7.22 -9.22
CA LYS A 48 25.35 -7.11 -7.80
C LYS A 48 25.64 -5.72 -7.22
N GLY A 49 26.83 -5.18 -7.49
CA GLY A 49 27.23 -3.85 -7.03
C GLY A 49 26.27 -2.76 -7.46
N THR A 50 25.71 -2.84 -8.67
CA THR A 50 24.71 -1.89 -9.16
C THR A 50 23.43 -1.92 -8.33
N VAL A 51 22.96 -3.11 -7.90
CA VAL A 51 21.78 -3.19 -7.03
C VAL A 51 22.04 -2.57 -5.66
N TYR A 52 23.21 -2.82 -5.06
CA TYR A 52 23.57 -2.27 -3.74
C TYR A 52 23.82 -0.77 -3.72
N LEU A 53 24.09 -0.14 -4.87
CA LEU A 53 24.13 1.33 -4.98
C LEU A 53 22.75 1.94 -4.69
N HIS A 54 21.68 1.29 -5.14
CA HIS A 54 20.30 1.76 -4.96
C HIS A 54 19.64 1.21 -3.69
N PHE A 55 19.87 -0.06 -3.35
CA PHE A 55 19.23 -0.73 -2.21
C PHE A 55 20.25 -1.35 -1.27
N ARG A 56 20.41 -0.74 -0.10
CA ARG A 56 21.35 -1.21 0.93
C ARG A 56 20.93 -2.53 1.55
N THR A 57 19.64 -2.82 1.59
CA THR A 57 19.06 -4.01 2.20
C THR A 57 18.01 -4.63 1.27
N LYS A 58 17.76 -5.93 1.45
CA LYS A 58 16.64 -6.63 0.82
C LYS A 58 15.30 -5.99 1.18
N ASP A 59 15.16 -5.57 2.43
CA ASP A 59 13.95 -4.89 2.93
C ASP A 59 13.72 -3.57 2.19
N ALA A 60 14.78 -2.77 1.93
CA ALA A 60 14.69 -1.53 1.15
C ALA A 60 14.29 -1.78 -0.32
N LEU A 61 14.80 -2.84 -0.93
CA LEU A 61 14.42 -3.27 -2.28
C LEU A 61 12.92 -3.62 -2.32
N PHE A 62 12.46 -4.50 -1.44
CA PHE A 62 11.07 -4.94 -1.43
C PHE A 62 10.09 -3.88 -0.93
N LEU A 63 10.52 -2.96 -0.06
CA LEU A 63 9.74 -1.76 0.24
C LEU A 63 9.55 -0.89 -1.01
N THR A 64 10.56 -0.78 -1.86
CA THR A 64 10.45 -0.03 -3.12
C THR A 64 9.52 -0.73 -4.11
N VAL A 65 9.59 -2.07 -4.21
CA VAL A 65 8.60 -2.87 -4.97
C VAL A 65 7.19 -2.63 -4.45
N LEU A 66 7.02 -2.60 -3.13
CA LEU A 66 5.75 -2.36 -2.48
C LEU A 66 5.20 -0.96 -2.79
N LEU A 67 6.01 0.09 -2.63
CA LEU A 67 5.64 1.47 -2.93
C LEU A 67 5.17 1.63 -4.37
N ARG A 68 5.83 0.95 -5.32
CA ARG A 68 5.44 0.95 -6.74
C ARG A 68 4.03 0.41 -6.94
N SER A 69 3.66 -0.70 -6.28
CA SER A 69 2.27 -1.20 -6.34
C SER A 69 1.29 -0.32 -5.53
N HIS A 70 1.71 0.17 -4.37
CA HIS A 70 0.87 0.97 -3.47
C HIS A 70 0.38 2.28 -4.12
N HIS A 71 1.17 2.90 -4.98
CA HIS A 71 0.75 4.05 -5.79
C HIS A 71 -0.54 3.76 -6.58
N HIS A 72 -0.63 2.59 -7.23
CA HIS A 72 -1.81 2.21 -7.99
C HIS A 72 -3.05 2.01 -7.10
N VAL A 73 -2.86 1.48 -5.89
CA VAL A 73 -3.96 1.31 -4.93
C VAL A 73 -4.53 2.67 -4.49
N VAL A 74 -3.66 3.64 -4.15
CA VAL A 74 -4.09 4.97 -3.71
C VAL A 74 -4.74 5.76 -4.86
N ALA A 75 -4.19 5.68 -6.08
CA ALA A 75 -4.80 6.32 -7.25
C ALA A 75 -6.23 5.81 -7.51
N ARG A 76 -6.44 4.49 -7.44
CA ARG A 76 -7.77 3.87 -7.61
C ARG A 76 -8.77 4.27 -6.54
N MET A 77 -8.34 4.69 -5.35
CA MET A 77 -9.27 5.18 -4.32
C MET A 77 -9.94 6.48 -4.76
N ALA A 78 -9.19 7.42 -5.31
CA ALA A 78 -9.75 8.68 -5.77
C ALA A 78 -10.81 8.45 -6.86
N ASP A 79 -10.50 7.56 -7.83
CA ASP A 79 -11.46 7.19 -8.88
C ASP A 79 -12.73 6.53 -8.32
N ARG A 80 -12.59 5.67 -7.30
CA ARG A 80 -13.73 5.06 -6.60
C ARG A 80 -14.57 6.08 -5.86
N MET A 81 -13.95 7.06 -5.20
CA MET A 81 -14.66 8.13 -4.48
C MET A 81 -15.43 9.04 -5.43
N ASP A 82 -14.87 9.33 -6.61
CA ASP A 82 -15.56 10.11 -7.64
C ASP A 82 -16.77 9.35 -8.21
N ALA A 83 -16.67 8.02 -8.32
CA ALA A 83 -17.75 7.16 -8.82
C ALA A 83 -18.86 6.92 -7.78
N ASP A 84 -18.50 6.70 -6.51
CA ASP A 84 -19.43 6.53 -5.39
C ASP A 84 -18.89 7.28 -4.16
N PRO A 85 -19.52 8.41 -3.77
CA PRO A 85 -19.18 9.14 -2.57
C PRO A 85 -19.26 8.35 -1.27
N ALA A 86 -19.78 7.13 -1.22
CA ALA A 86 -19.70 6.30 -0.04
C ALA A 86 -18.37 5.53 0.09
N GLU A 87 -17.53 5.46 -0.95
CA GLU A 87 -16.21 4.80 -0.90
C GLU A 87 -15.17 5.52 -0.03
N LEU A 88 -15.43 6.76 0.36
CA LEU A 88 -14.67 7.49 1.38
C LEU A 88 -14.96 7.03 2.81
N LEU A 89 -16.03 6.24 3.04
CA LEU A 89 -16.32 5.71 4.37
C LEU A 89 -15.17 4.79 4.82
N PRO A 90 -14.68 4.90 6.08
CA PRO A 90 -13.56 4.10 6.55
C PRO A 90 -13.77 2.60 6.34
N SER A 91 -15.00 2.11 6.51
CA SER A 91 -15.35 0.70 6.30
C SER A 91 -15.18 0.24 4.87
N ARG A 92 -15.72 1.00 3.91
CA ARG A 92 -15.66 0.68 2.49
C ARG A 92 -14.24 0.83 1.98
N MET A 93 -13.58 1.93 2.31
CA MET A 93 -12.19 2.18 1.91
C MET A 93 -11.27 1.05 2.37
N THR A 94 -11.32 0.67 3.65
CA THR A 94 -10.45 -0.39 4.18
C THR A 94 -10.74 -1.75 3.58
N ALA A 95 -12.00 -2.08 3.31
CA ALA A 95 -12.36 -3.32 2.61
C ALA A 95 -11.90 -3.33 1.15
N SER A 96 -12.07 -2.21 0.44
CA SER A 96 -11.60 -2.04 -0.94
C SER A 96 -10.06 -2.15 -1.04
N VAL A 97 -9.33 -1.56 -0.09
CA VAL A 97 -7.87 -1.73 0.04
C VAL A 97 -7.48 -3.16 0.29
N TYR A 98 -8.14 -3.80 1.26
CA TYR A 98 -7.86 -5.19 1.59
C TYR A 98 -8.02 -6.09 0.36
N LEU A 99 -9.08 -5.90 -0.44
CA LEU A 99 -9.30 -6.66 -1.67
C LEU A 99 -8.22 -6.40 -2.73
N ASP A 100 -7.78 -5.15 -2.89
CA ASP A 100 -6.70 -4.83 -3.82
C ASP A 100 -5.38 -5.50 -3.41
N LEU A 101 -5.04 -5.44 -2.12
CA LEU A 101 -3.84 -6.08 -1.56
C LEU A 101 -3.91 -7.62 -1.67
N ALA A 102 -5.07 -8.21 -1.39
CA ALA A 102 -5.28 -9.65 -1.48
C ALA A 102 -5.33 -10.17 -2.93
N GLY A 103 -5.73 -9.32 -3.88
CA GLY A 103 -5.77 -9.65 -5.31
C GLY A 103 -4.43 -9.51 -6.02
N ASP A 104 -3.50 -8.73 -5.49
CA ASP A 104 -2.18 -8.50 -6.09
C ASP A 104 -1.19 -9.61 -5.69
N PRO A 105 -0.67 -10.39 -6.66
CA PRO A 105 0.24 -11.52 -6.37
C PRO A 105 1.60 -11.08 -5.81
N VAL A 106 2.04 -9.84 -6.06
CA VAL A 106 3.30 -9.26 -5.57
C VAL A 106 3.11 -8.73 -4.16
N VAL A 107 2.01 -8.04 -3.91
CA VAL A 107 1.77 -7.35 -2.63
C VAL A 107 1.22 -8.29 -1.57
N ARG A 108 0.33 -9.21 -1.95
CA ARG A 108 -0.26 -10.19 -1.03
C ARG A 108 0.77 -10.92 -0.16
N PRO A 109 1.85 -11.53 -0.69
CA PRO A 109 2.82 -12.24 0.16
C PRO A 109 3.60 -11.32 1.11
N LEU A 110 3.67 -10.01 0.83
CA LEU A 110 4.35 -9.03 1.69
C LEU A 110 3.46 -8.54 2.84
N TYR A 111 2.13 -8.48 2.62
CA TYR A 111 1.16 -8.02 3.62
C TYR A 111 0.47 -9.14 4.39
N LEU A 112 0.10 -10.20 3.69
CA LEU A 112 -0.77 -11.28 4.17
C LEU A 112 -0.06 -12.63 4.20
N GLY A 113 1.22 -12.69 3.82
CA GLY A 113 1.95 -13.95 3.70
C GLY A 113 2.70 -14.36 4.97
N ASP A 114 3.37 -13.40 5.61
CA ASP A 114 4.26 -13.66 6.76
C ASP A 114 4.32 -12.41 7.66
N PRO A 115 3.96 -12.51 8.95
CA PRO A 115 3.96 -11.38 9.88
C PRO A 115 5.36 -10.79 10.09
N GLU A 116 6.42 -11.59 10.00
CA GLU A 116 7.78 -11.07 10.13
C GLU A 116 8.16 -10.19 8.94
N VAL A 117 7.72 -10.55 7.74
CA VAL A 117 7.93 -9.74 6.53
C VAL A 117 7.23 -8.39 6.69
N LEU A 118 5.95 -8.41 7.09
CA LEU A 118 5.19 -7.20 7.34
C LEU A 118 5.86 -6.31 8.39
N GLY A 119 6.34 -6.89 9.50
CA GLY A 119 7.04 -6.17 10.55
C GLY A 119 8.36 -5.53 10.07
N ARG A 120 9.18 -6.25 9.30
CA ARG A 120 10.41 -5.72 8.71
C ARG A 120 10.15 -4.55 7.76
N LEU A 121 9.17 -4.70 6.87
CA LEU A 121 8.81 -3.65 5.92
C LEU A 121 8.22 -2.42 6.63
N ALA A 122 7.43 -2.61 7.68
CA ALA A 122 6.93 -1.50 8.50
C ALA A 122 8.07 -0.74 9.20
N HIS A 123 9.08 -1.45 9.71
CA HIS A 123 10.27 -0.85 10.31
C HIS A 123 11.09 -0.05 9.28
N GLU A 124 11.39 -0.65 8.13
CA GLU A 124 12.11 0.00 7.02
C GLU A 124 11.35 1.24 6.51
N ALA A 125 10.02 1.15 6.42
CA ALA A 125 9.16 2.28 6.06
C ALA A 125 9.25 3.40 7.10
N GLY A 126 9.21 3.10 8.39
CA GLY A 126 9.38 4.09 9.45
C GLY A 126 10.74 4.80 9.40
N ALA A 127 11.81 4.06 9.09
CA ALA A 127 13.16 4.60 9.00
C ALA A 127 13.39 5.45 7.75
N THR A 128 12.71 5.17 6.64
CA THR A 128 13.06 5.73 5.33
C THR A 128 11.96 6.56 4.66
N LEU A 129 10.71 6.47 5.11
CA LEU A 129 9.55 7.18 4.56
C LEU A 129 8.95 8.19 5.55
N GLY A 130 9.73 8.71 6.50
CA GLY A 130 9.23 9.57 7.59
C GLY A 130 8.34 10.73 7.13
N GLU A 131 8.79 11.51 6.14
CA GLU A 131 8.00 12.65 5.61
C GLU A 131 6.71 12.20 4.92
N LEU A 132 6.79 11.17 4.07
CA LEU A 132 5.62 10.63 3.37
C LEU A 132 4.61 10.03 4.37
N GLY A 133 5.10 9.33 5.39
CA GLY A 133 4.30 8.80 6.49
C GLY A 133 3.58 9.92 7.26
N ALA A 134 4.29 11.00 7.59
CA ALA A 134 3.71 12.16 8.26
C ALA A 134 2.61 12.83 7.41
N ARG A 135 2.83 13.00 6.09
CA ARG A 135 1.80 13.55 5.18
C ARG A 135 0.56 12.66 5.11
N ARG A 136 0.75 11.34 5.00
CA ARG A 136 -0.35 10.36 5.05
C ARG A 136 -1.13 10.47 6.36
N ASP A 137 -0.45 10.64 7.49
CA ASP A 137 -1.09 10.78 8.79
C ASP A 137 -1.91 12.08 8.92
N VAL A 138 -1.39 13.19 8.37
CA VAL A 138 -2.12 14.46 8.27
C VAL A 138 -3.36 14.31 7.38
N ALA A 139 -3.24 13.68 6.20
CA ALA A 139 -4.36 13.44 5.29
C ALA A 139 -5.44 12.54 5.93
N ALA A 140 -5.03 11.47 6.61
CA ALA A 140 -5.95 10.57 7.31
C ALA A 140 -6.73 11.29 8.43
N ARG A 141 -6.03 12.10 9.23
CA ARG A 141 -6.66 12.93 10.27
C ARG A 141 -7.65 13.93 9.67
N ARG A 142 -7.25 14.63 8.60
CA ARG A 142 -8.13 15.59 7.91
C ARG A 142 -9.38 14.92 7.36
N MET A 143 -9.24 13.77 6.71
CA MET A 143 -10.39 13.01 6.22
C MET A 143 -11.33 12.64 7.36
N PHE A 144 -10.84 12.08 8.47
CA PHE A 144 -11.71 11.72 9.59
C PHE A 144 -12.41 12.94 10.19
N THR A 145 -11.75 14.09 10.25
CA THR A 145 -12.39 15.35 10.67
C THR A 145 -13.53 15.73 9.72
N LEU A 146 -13.30 15.73 8.40
CA LEU A 146 -14.34 16.04 7.40
C LEU A 146 -15.53 15.08 7.46
N LEU A 147 -15.27 13.78 7.56
CA LEU A 147 -16.32 12.77 7.70
C LEU A 147 -17.13 12.97 8.98
N ARG A 148 -16.48 13.42 10.05
CA ARG A 148 -17.16 13.76 11.29
C ARG A 148 -17.99 15.04 11.18
N GLU A 149 -17.48 16.08 10.56
CA GLU A 149 -18.23 17.33 10.31
C GLU A 149 -19.46 17.06 9.43
N ALA A 150 -19.32 16.14 8.47
CA ALA A 150 -20.41 15.65 7.63
C ALA A 150 -21.42 14.75 8.40
N GLY A 151 -21.11 14.35 9.63
CA GLY A 151 -21.98 13.50 10.45
C GLY A 151 -21.96 12.03 10.08
N ALA A 152 -20.92 11.56 9.41
CA ALA A 152 -20.74 10.15 9.01
C ALA A 152 -20.06 9.30 10.09
N LEU A 153 -19.34 9.91 11.03
CA LEU A 153 -18.62 9.22 12.12
C LEU A 153 -19.27 9.48 13.48
N ARG A 154 -19.06 8.55 14.42
CA ARG A 154 -19.53 8.68 15.82
C ARG A 154 -18.84 9.86 16.53
N TYR A 155 -19.51 10.40 17.57
CA TYR A 155 -19.08 11.64 18.25
C TYR A 155 -18.59 11.45 19.69
N ASP A 156 -18.74 10.25 20.24
CA ASP A 156 -18.44 9.94 21.63
C ASP A 156 -16.94 9.75 21.93
N LEU A 157 -16.09 9.71 20.89
CA LEU A 157 -14.63 9.64 21.01
C LEU A 157 -13.96 10.80 20.25
N PRO A 158 -12.80 11.31 20.65
CA PRO A 158 -11.98 12.22 19.82
C PRO A 158 -11.61 11.64 18.44
N VAL A 159 -11.28 12.49 17.45
CA VAL A 159 -10.93 12.05 16.08
C VAL A 159 -9.75 11.09 16.11
N ASP A 160 -8.76 11.37 16.94
CA ASP A 160 -7.53 10.59 17.05
C ASP A 160 -7.78 9.20 17.62
N GLU A 161 -8.72 9.09 18.54
CA GLU A 161 -9.14 7.82 19.11
C GLU A 161 -9.93 7.00 18.09
N LEU A 162 -10.79 7.64 17.28
CA LEU A 162 -11.44 6.96 16.14
C LEU A 162 -10.44 6.47 15.10
N LEU A 163 -9.44 7.29 14.80
CA LEU A 163 -8.37 6.94 13.88
C LEU A 163 -7.57 5.75 14.42
N TYR A 164 -7.27 5.74 15.72
CA TYR A 164 -6.61 4.62 16.39
C TYR A 164 -7.45 3.35 16.34
N VAL A 165 -8.74 3.41 16.70
CA VAL A 165 -9.66 2.27 16.65
C VAL A 165 -9.75 1.70 15.25
N HIS A 166 -9.96 2.55 14.24
CA HIS A 166 -9.99 2.15 12.84
C HIS A 166 -8.70 1.41 12.43
N ARG A 167 -7.54 1.96 12.76
CA ARG A 167 -6.24 1.34 12.45
C ARG A 167 -6.04 0.03 13.19
N ALA A 168 -6.43 -0.06 14.46
CA ALA A 168 -6.32 -1.28 15.25
C ALA A 168 -7.18 -2.40 14.67
N VAL A 169 -8.43 -2.11 14.31
CA VAL A 169 -9.33 -3.07 13.66
C VAL A 169 -8.75 -3.51 12.32
N GLY A 170 -8.40 -2.57 11.43
CA GLY A 170 -7.84 -2.91 10.11
C GLY A 170 -6.54 -3.71 10.21
N THR A 171 -5.60 -3.27 11.04
CA THR A 171 -4.31 -3.95 11.25
C THR A 171 -4.50 -5.34 11.82
N GLY A 172 -5.48 -5.54 12.72
CA GLY A 172 -5.81 -6.86 13.25
C GLY A 172 -6.20 -7.85 12.16
N PHE A 173 -6.98 -7.44 11.16
CA PHE A 173 -7.33 -8.30 10.02
C PHE A 173 -6.10 -8.65 9.16
N PHE A 174 -5.25 -7.67 8.83
CA PHE A 174 -4.00 -7.94 8.08
C PHE A 174 -3.08 -8.88 8.85
N PHE A 175 -2.94 -8.69 10.16
CA PHE A 175 -2.11 -9.54 11.00
C PHE A 175 -2.67 -10.96 11.09
N VAL A 176 -3.95 -11.14 11.41
CA VAL A 176 -4.58 -12.46 11.52
C VAL A 176 -4.48 -13.22 10.20
N ASP A 177 -4.65 -12.55 9.07
CA ASP A 177 -4.50 -13.16 7.74
C ASP A 177 -3.07 -13.61 7.42
N SER A 178 -2.07 -12.96 8.01
CA SER A 178 -0.67 -13.34 7.87
C SER A 178 -0.29 -14.57 8.71
N LEU A 179 -1.13 -14.97 9.67
CA LEU A 179 -0.86 -16.14 10.50
C LEU A 179 -1.20 -17.44 9.77
N PRO A 180 -0.50 -18.55 10.07
CA PRO A 180 -0.90 -19.87 9.61
C PRO A 180 -2.15 -20.31 10.38
N ALA A 181 -3.33 -19.93 9.90
CA ALA A 181 -4.61 -20.25 10.52
C ALA A 181 -5.48 -21.10 9.59
N THR A 182 -5.99 -22.23 10.11
CA THR A 182 -6.82 -23.18 9.36
C THR A 182 -8.30 -22.80 9.34
N ASP A 183 -8.74 -21.95 10.27
CA ASP A 183 -10.16 -21.72 10.56
C ASP A 183 -10.65 -20.35 10.07
N LEU A 184 -9.82 -19.62 9.32
CA LEU A 184 -10.25 -18.37 8.69
C LEU A 184 -11.17 -18.66 7.50
N PRO A 185 -12.16 -17.79 7.21
CA PRO A 185 -12.94 -17.89 5.99
C PRO A 185 -12.01 -18.01 4.78
N ALA A 186 -12.17 -19.02 3.92
CA ALA A 186 -11.21 -19.23 2.83
C ALA A 186 -11.21 -18.10 1.78
N ASP A 187 -12.34 -17.40 1.63
CA ASP A 187 -12.55 -16.37 0.62
C ASP A 187 -12.19 -14.96 1.13
N HIS A 188 -11.27 -14.28 0.43
CA HIS A 188 -10.88 -12.91 0.73
C HIS A 188 -12.05 -11.93 0.60
N ARG A 189 -13.03 -12.19 -0.28
CA ARG A 189 -14.22 -11.34 -0.37
C ARG A 189 -15.05 -11.41 0.91
N ARG A 190 -15.26 -12.61 1.47
CA ARG A 190 -15.93 -12.74 2.76
C ARG A 190 -15.16 -12.06 3.90
N ARG A 191 -13.82 -12.13 3.91
CA ARG A 191 -12.99 -11.42 4.89
C ARG A 191 -13.11 -9.90 4.76
N ALA A 192 -13.14 -9.37 3.54
CA ALA A 192 -13.35 -7.96 3.28
C ALA A 192 -14.72 -7.46 3.77
N GLU A 193 -15.77 -8.26 3.61
CA GLU A 193 -17.10 -7.94 4.15
C GLU A 193 -17.09 -7.87 5.68
N LEU A 194 -16.45 -8.84 6.35
CA LEU A 194 -16.30 -8.84 7.81
C LEU A 194 -15.48 -7.63 8.30
N LEU A 195 -14.43 -7.27 7.57
CA LEU A 195 -13.61 -6.09 7.86
C LEU A 195 -14.43 -4.80 7.71
N ARG A 196 -15.19 -4.67 6.61
CA ARG A 196 -16.11 -3.55 6.40
C ARG A 196 -17.09 -3.44 7.56
N ASP A 197 -17.77 -4.52 7.91
CA ASP A 197 -18.81 -4.52 8.94
C ASP A 197 -18.21 -4.20 10.33
N ALA A 198 -17.02 -4.72 10.64
CA ALA A 198 -16.31 -4.42 11.89
C ALA A 198 -15.88 -2.94 11.97
N VAL A 199 -15.31 -2.39 10.90
CA VAL A 199 -14.91 -0.97 10.86
C VAL A 199 -16.14 -0.06 10.93
N ALA A 200 -17.21 -0.37 10.19
CA ALA A 200 -18.45 0.40 10.21
C ALA A 200 -19.03 0.45 11.64
N ALA A 201 -19.14 -0.70 12.29
CA ALA A 201 -19.62 -0.79 13.68
C ALA A 201 -18.72 -0.03 14.67
N ALA A 202 -17.40 0.04 14.40
CA ALA A 202 -16.45 0.67 15.29
C ALA A 202 -16.48 2.21 15.20
N VAL A 203 -16.59 2.80 14.01
CA VAL A 203 -16.37 4.25 13.83
C VAL A 203 -17.47 5.02 13.11
N GLU A 204 -18.37 4.36 12.38
CA GLU A 204 -19.40 5.01 11.56
C GLU A 204 -20.75 5.07 12.28
N VAL A 205 -21.65 5.94 11.78
CA VAL A 205 -23.05 6.00 12.25
C VAL A 205 -24.01 5.37 11.23
N PRO A 206 -25.22 4.95 11.65
CA PRO A 206 -26.23 4.47 10.72
C PRO A 206 -26.56 5.49 9.63
N GLY A 207 -26.55 5.04 8.37
CA GLY A 207 -26.80 5.88 7.20
C GLY A 207 -25.65 6.84 6.85
N ALA A 208 -24.41 6.56 7.29
CA ALA A 208 -23.25 7.40 7.00
C ALA A 208 -23.05 7.68 5.49
N GLY A 209 -23.36 6.71 4.62
CA GLY A 209 -23.16 6.83 3.17
C GLY A 209 -23.95 7.97 2.50
N SER A 210 -25.10 8.39 3.04
CA SER A 210 -25.84 9.53 2.47
C SER A 210 -25.33 10.89 2.95
N ARG A 211 -24.40 10.91 3.90
CA ARG A 211 -23.95 12.13 4.60
C ARG A 211 -22.66 12.72 4.04
N VAL A 212 -21.98 11.95 3.21
CA VAL A 212 -20.59 12.19 2.80
C VAL A 212 -20.43 12.89 1.45
N ALA A 213 -21.53 13.05 0.70
CA ALA A 213 -21.50 13.63 -0.63
C ALA A 213 -20.91 15.06 -0.64
N SER A 214 -21.14 15.86 0.41
CA SER A 214 -20.64 17.24 0.49
C SER A 214 -19.12 17.34 0.63
N VAL A 215 -18.45 16.31 1.14
CA VAL A 215 -17.00 16.29 1.39
C VAL A 215 -16.23 15.43 0.37
N ALA A 216 -16.93 14.72 -0.51
CA ALA A 216 -16.32 13.75 -1.42
C ALA A 216 -15.28 14.36 -2.35
N ALA A 217 -15.57 15.51 -2.97
CA ALA A 217 -14.64 16.17 -3.88
C ALA A 217 -13.35 16.63 -3.18
N GLU A 218 -13.45 17.18 -1.96
CA GLU A 218 -12.29 17.59 -1.17
C GLU A 218 -11.44 16.37 -0.79
N VAL A 219 -12.08 15.30 -0.33
CA VAL A 219 -11.37 14.06 0.04
C VAL A 219 -10.69 13.42 -1.17
N ALA A 220 -11.39 13.29 -2.30
CA ALA A 220 -10.81 12.72 -3.52
C ALA A 220 -9.60 13.53 -4.02
N ALA A 221 -9.63 14.86 -3.93
CA ALA A 221 -8.49 15.71 -4.25
C ALA A 221 -7.27 15.42 -3.35
N MET A 222 -7.47 15.32 -2.03
CA MET A 222 -6.39 14.96 -1.10
C MET A 222 -5.75 13.61 -1.43
N PHE A 223 -6.54 12.60 -1.83
CA PHE A 223 -5.99 11.29 -2.21
C PHE A 223 -5.20 11.33 -3.52
N ARG A 224 -5.58 12.17 -4.49
CA ARG A 224 -4.80 12.40 -5.72
C ARG A 224 -3.46 13.07 -5.43
N GLU A 225 -3.45 14.06 -4.54
CA GLU A 225 -2.21 14.70 -4.09
C GLU A 225 -1.30 13.69 -3.38
N LEU A 226 -1.85 12.86 -2.49
CA LEU A 226 -1.09 11.80 -1.83
C LEU A 226 -0.53 10.77 -2.82
N ALA A 227 -1.30 10.37 -3.84
CA ALA A 227 -0.81 9.47 -4.88
C ALA A 227 0.38 10.10 -5.64
N THR A 228 0.30 11.39 -5.96
CA THR A 228 1.39 12.13 -6.62
C THR A 228 2.65 12.16 -5.75
N ASP A 229 2.50 12.46 -4.46
CA ASP A 229 3.60 12.44 -3.49
C ASP A 229 4.28 11.07 -3.39
N MET A 230 3.49 9.98 -3.43
CA MET A 230 4.00 8.61 -3.40
C MET A 230 4.80 8.26 -4.66
N ASP A 231 4.31 8.67 -5.83
CA ASP A 231 4.99 8.49 -7.11
C ASP A 231 6.29 9.31 -7.18
N GLU A 232 6.29 10.55 -6.69
CA GLU A 232 7.51 11.35 -6.58
C GLU A 232 8.53 10.71 -5.63
N GLU A 233 8.10 10.22 -4.46
CA GLU A 233 8.99 9.53 -3.52
C GLU A 233 9.58 8.25 -4.12
N TRP A 234 8.76 7.48 -4.84
CA TRP A 234 9.22 6.32 -5.60
C TRP A 234 10.28 6.74 -6.64
N ARG A 235 10.01 7.76 -7.47
CA ARG A 235 10.98 8.27 -8.47
C ARG A 235 12.27 8.76 -7.83
N ARG A 236 12.19 9.44 -6.68
CA ARG A 236 13.38 9.88 -5.92
C ARG A 236 14.25 8.71 -5.50
N ARG A 237 13.64 7.60 -5.07
CA ARG A 237 14.36 6.36 -4.72
C ARG A 237 14.95 5.67 -5.94
N VAL A 238 14.31 5.81 -7.09
CA VAL A 238 14.80 5.24 -8.34
C VAL A 238 15.97 6.05 -8.94
N ARG A 239 16.01 7.36 -8.71
CA ARG A 239 17.03 8.27 -9.28
C ARG A 239 18.31 8.45 -8.44
N ARG A 240 18.33 8.01 -7.19
CA ARG A 240 19.50 8.07 -6.30
C ARG A 240 20.44 6.91 -6.55
#